data_AF-A0A959V1B4-F1
#
_entry.id   AF-A0A959V1B4-F1
#
_cell.length_a   1.000
_cell.length_b   1.000
_cell.length_c   1.000
_cell.angle_alpha   90.00
_cell.angle_beta   90.00
_cell.angle_gamma   90.00
#
_symmetry.space_group_name_H-M   'P 1'
#
loop_
_entity.id
_entity.type
_entity.pdbx_description
1 polymer ?
#
loop_
_entity_poly.entity_id
_entity_poly.type
_entity_poly.pdbx_seq_one_letter_code
_entity_poly.pdbx_strand_id
1 'polypeptide(L)'
;PNNWFSTHADGTIVLYPMLTPSRRVERDPDLARTLEREGFAVRQTLDFSGWEHHGLILEGTGSLLLDRGKRRAFACLSPRTSENALAAWCEQLGYTPISFTATMDGRINGAPIYHTNVMLALGQRWALVCFDAMPYPAERQELEEELARSGREVIAFDLPQLYQFVGNALELAPNRPTLAGHRDPRGTKPEASASDDVILLSETAFHALKPHQRLALERHARLIPVAVPTIEAIGGGSVRCMLVENFLSKK
;
A
#
# COMPACT_ATOMS: atom_id res chain seq x y z
N PRO A 1 -9.48 -8.23 -1.74
CA PRO A 1 -9.23 -6.94 -2.43
C PRO A 1 -7.73 -6.61 -2.40
N ASN A 2 -7.28 -5.66 -3.22
CA ASN A 2 -5.90 -5.15 -3.40
C ASN A 2 -4.86 -6.10 -4.02
N ASN A 3 -5.09 -7.42 -4.01
CA ASN A 3 -4.09 -8.38 -4.48
C ASN A 3 -4.14 -8.71 -5.98
N TRP A 4 -5.28 -8.47 -6.65
CA TRP A 4 -5.49 -8.99 -8.01
C TRP A 4 -5.59 -7.91 -9.08
N PHE A 5 -5.78 -6.65 -8.70
CA PHE A 5 -5.73 -5.51 -9.64
C PHE A 5 -5.25 -4.21 -9.00
N SER A 6 -4.83 -3.28 -9.85
CA SER A 6 -4.60 -1.87 -9.50
C SER A 6 -5.07 -0.98 -10.63
N THR A 7 -5.31 0.29 -10.30
CA THR A 7 -5.63 1.34 -11.28
C THR A 7 -4.54 2.42 -11.28
N HIS A 8 -4.42 3.14 -12.39
CA HIS A 8 -3.39 4.14 -12.62
C HIS A 8 -4.00 5.38 -13.27
N ALA A 9 -3.39 6.54 -13.00
CA ALA A 9 -3.93 7.85 -13.39
C ALA A 9 -4.02 8.09 -14.91
N ASP A 10 -3.31 7.30 -15.70
CA ASP A 10 -3.36 7.31 -17.17
C ASP A 10 -4.51 6.48 -17.75
N GLY A 11 -5.40 5.95 -16.90
CA GLY A 11 -6.51 5.10 -17.29
C GLY A 11 -6.15 3.62 -17.40
N THR A 12 -4.94 3.21 -16.99
CA THR A 12 -4.50 1.81 -17.04
C THR A 12 -5.05 1.02 -15.86
N ILE A 13 -5.64 -0.14 -16.15
CA ILE A 13 -5.90 -1.21 -15.17
C ILE A 13 -4.80 -2.27 -15.31
N VAL A 14 -4.28 -2.76 -14.20
CA VAL A 14 -3.32 -3.88 -14.19
C VAL A 14 -3.96 -5.07 -13.48
N LEU A 15 -3.91 -6.25 -14.09
CA LEU A 15 -4.31 -7.51 -13.47
C LEU A 15 -3.08 -8.32 -13.08
N TYR A 16 -3.12 -8.94 -11.91
CA TYR A 16 -1.94 -9.52 -11.27
C TYR A 16 -1.95 -11.06 -11.21
N PRO A 17 -0.78 -11.72 -11.30
CA PRO A 17 -0.61 -13.15 -11.07
C PRO A 17 -0.64 -13.47 -9.57
N MET A 18 -1.42 -14.48 -9.18
CA MET A 18 -1.60 -14.87 -7.77
C MET A 18 -1.15 -16.30 -7.48
N LEU A 19 -0.51 -16.49 -6.32
CA LEU A 19 0.09 -17.78 -5.96
C LEU A 19 -1.00 -18.84 -5.82
N THR A 20 -1.99 -18.55 -4.97
CA THR A 20 -2.99 -19.53 -4.54
C THR A 20 -4.09 -19.69 -5.59
N PRO A 21 -4.34 -20.91 -6.12
CA PRO A 21 -5.36 -21.13 -7.14
C PRO A 21 -6.77 -20.66 -6.75
N SER A 22 -7.17 -20.89 -5.49
CA SER A 22 -8.48 -20.46 -4.99
C SER A 22 -8.67 -18.95 -4.93
N ARG A 23 -7.59 -18.16 -4.97
CA ARG A 23 -7.68 -16.70 -5.03
C ARG A 23 -7.79 -16.18 -6.46
N ARG A 24 -7.35 -16.93 -7.46
CA ARG A 24 -7.39 -16.53 -8.89
C ARG A 24 -8.81 -16.27 -9.40
N VAL A 25 -9.80 -16.92 -8.79
CA VAL A 25 -11.23 -16.71 -9.07
C VAL A 25 -11.77 -15.38 -8.52
N GLU A 26 -11.00 -14.66 -7.67
CA GLU A 26 -11.34 -13.30 -7.23
C GLU A 26 -11.26 -12.28 -8.37
N ARG A 27 -10.54 -12.61 -9.46
CA ARG A 27 -10.42 -11.73 -10.63
C ARG A 27 -11.77 -11.63 -11.34
N ASP A 28 -12.33 -10.43 -11.34
CA ASP A 28 -13.55 -10.13 -12.07
C ASP A 28 -13.22 -9.80 -13.54
N PRO A 29 -13.63 -10.63 -14.52
CA PRO A 29 -13.39 -10.37 -15.93
C PRO A 29 -14.13 -9.13 -16.46
N ASP A 30 -15.14 -8.64 -15.75
CA ASP A 30 -15.95 -7.48 -16.12
C ASP A 30 -15.50 -6.18 -15.43
N LEU A 31 -14.43 -6.20 -14.63
CA LEU A 31 -13.96 -5.05 -13.85
C LEU A 31 -13.88 -3.75 -14.67
N ALA A 32 -13.26 -3.79 -15.86
CA ALA A 32 -13.11 -2.62 -16.71
C ALA A 32 -14.48 -2.04 -17.11
N ARG A 33 -15.40 -2.91 -17.56
CA ARG A 33 -16.77 -2.51 -17.92
C ARG A 33 -17.54 -1.96 -16.73
N THR A 34 -17.38 -2.57 -15.55
CA THR A 34 -17.99 -2.10 -14.31
C THR A 34 -17.50 -0.69 -13.97
N LEU A 35 -16.17 -0.45 -13.98
CA LEU A 35 -15.60 0.86 -13.72
C LEU A 35 -16.05 1.92 -14.74
N GLU A 36 -16.16 1.55 -16.02
CA GLU A 36 -16.67 2.46 -17.05
C GLU A 36 -18.14 2.84 -16.84
N ARG A 37 -18.98 1.90 -16.40
CA ARG A 37 -20.40 2.14 -16.04
C ARG A 37 -20.53 3.05 -14.82
N GLU A 38 -19.61 2.93 -13.87
CA GLU A 38 -19.49 3.83 -12.71
C GLU A 38 -18.90 5.21 -13.08
N GLY A 39 -18.66 5.47 -14.37
CA GLY A 39 -18.23 6.76 -14.89
C GLY A 39 -16.73 7.01 -14.83
N PHE A 40 -15.89 5.98 -14.70
CA PHE A 40 -14.44 6.11 -14.77
C PHE A 40 -13.90 5.93 -16.18
N ALA A 41 -12.83 6.65 -16.50
CA ALA A 41 -12.13 6.54 -17.78
C ALA A 41 -11.10 5.40 -17.73
N VAL A 42 -11.45 4.28 -18.37
CA VAL A 42 -10.52 3.17 -18.62
C VAL A 42 -9.95 3.32 -20.01
N ARG A 43 -8.62 3.34 -20.13
CA ARG A 43 -7.91 3.46 -21.40
C ARG A 43 -7.42 2.11 -21.90
N GLN A 44 -6.88 1.29 -21.01
CA GLN A 44 -6.31 -0.01 -21.33
C GLN A 44 -6.27 -0.93 -20.11
N THR A 45 -6.18 -2.23 -20.38
CA THR A 45 -5.93 -3.26 -19.36
C THR A 45 -4.62 -3.97 -19.71
N LEU A 46 -3.66 -3.95 -18.78
CA LEU A 46 -2.46 -4.78 -18.82
C LEU A 46 -2.72 -6.03 -17.99
N ASP A 47 -2.67 -7.19 -18.61
CA ASP A 47 -2.98 -8.45 -17.96
C ASP A 47 -1.72 -9.31 -17.76
N PHE A 48 -1.25 -9.36 -16.51
CA PHE A 48 -0.13 -10.21 -16.09
C PHE A 48 -0.59 -11.50 -15.42
N SER A 49 -1.90 -11.78 -15.37
CA SER A 49 -2.45 -12.95 -14.69
C SER A 49 -1.80 -14.26 -15.14
N GLY A 50 -1.51 -14.40 -16.44
CA GLY A 50 -0.92 -15.61 -17.01
C GLY A 50 0.50 -15.95 -16.52
N TRP A 51 1.21 -15.00 -15.90
CA TRP A 51 2.54 -15.23 -15.33
C TRP A 51 2.52 -16.26 -14.20
N GLU A 52 1.40 -16.43 -13.51
CA GLU A 52 1.24 -17.40 -12.43
C GLU A 52 1.36 -18.87 -12.88
N HIS A 53 1.17 -19.15 -14.17
CA HIS A 53 1.41 -20.48 -14.75
C HIS A 53 2.89 -20.83 -14.89
N HIS A 54 3.77 -19.82 -14.80
CA HIS A 54 5.22 -19.95 -14.86
C HIS A 54 5.87 -19.72 -13.49
N GLY A 55 5.09 -19.67 -12.41
CA GLY A 55 5.60 -19.41 -11.06
C GLY A 55 6.05 -17.97 -10.81
N LEU A 56 5.76 -17.05 -11.73
CA LEU A 56 6.04 -15.63 -11.59
C LEU A 56 4.84 -14.95 -10.90
N ILE A 57 4.96 -14.67 -9.60
CA ILE A 57 3.87 -14.18 -8.76
C ILE A 57 4.11 -12.73 -8.33
N LEU A 58 3.06 -11.92 -8.29
CA LEU A 58 3.10 -10.55 -7.83
C LEU A 58 1.71 -10.13 -7.38
N GLU A 59 1.35 -10.32 -6.11
CA GLU A 59 -0.03 -10.13 -5.64
C GLU A 59 -0.39 -8.65 -5.37
N GLY A 60 -0.42 -7.87 -6.45
CA GLY A 60 -0.99 -6.52 -6.49
C GLY A 60 -0.41 -5.57 -5.46
N THR A 61 -1.23 -4.66 -4.95
CA THR A 61 -0.79 -3.62 -3.99
C THR A 61 -0.64 -4.13 -2.56
N GLY A 62 -0.89 -5.42 -2.31
CA GLY A 62 -0.38 -6.09 -1.12
C GLY A 62 1.13 -6.34 -1.21
N SER A 63 1.59 -6.77 -2.39
CA SER A 63 3.01 -7.04 -2.67
C SER A 63 3.78 -5.79 -3.11
N LEU A 64 3.10 -4.83 -3.73
CA LEU A 64 3.68 -3.62 -4.31
C LEU A 64 3.21 -2.36 -3.60
N LEU A 65 4.13 -1.64 -2.96
CA LEU A 65 3.87 -0.27 -2.53
C LEU A 65 4.51 0.70 -3.51
N LEU A 66 3.69 1.56 -4.10
CA LEU A 66 4.09 2.42 -5.20
C LEU A 66 4.28 3.86 -4.71
N ASP A 67 5.52 4.36 -4.75
CA ASP A 67 5.74 5.79 -4.81
C ASP A 67 5.50 6.25 -6.25
N ARG A 68 4.26 6.67 -6.50
CA ARG A 68 3.82 7.09 -7.83
C ARG A 68 4.50 8.37 -8.30
N GLY A 69 4.89 9.27 -7.39
CA GLY A 69 5.56 10.53 -7.72
C GLY A 69 7.02 10.34 -8.08
N LYS A 70 7.73 9.45 -7.37
CA LYS A 70 9.15 9.16 -7.61
C LYS A 70 9.39 7.95 -8.51
N ARG A 71 8.33 7.25 -8.93
CA ARG A 71 8.40 6.03 -9.76
C ARG A 71 9.25 4.94 -9.09
N ARG A 72 9.04 4.74 -7.79
CA ARG A 72 9.65 3.63 -7.02
C ARG A 72 8.59 2.59 -6.67
N ALA A 73 8.94 1.32 -6.79
CA ALA A 73 8.09 0.19 -6.40
C ALA A 73 8.80 -0.61 -5.30
N PHE A 74 8.30 -0.51 -4.08
CA PHE A 74 8.83 -1.21 -2.92
C PHE A 74 8.18 -2.59 -2.78
N ALA A 75 8.99 -3.62 -2.61
CA ALA A 75 8.50 -4.99 -2.55
C ALA A 75 9.35 -5.89 -1.63
N CYS A 76 8.69 -6.48 -0.63
CA CYS A 76 9.23 -7.59 0.15
C CYS A 76 9.14 -8.86 -0.69
N LEU A 77 10.28 -9.52 -0.93
CA LEU A 77 10.35 -10.79 -1.64
C LEU A 77 9.75 -11.90 -0.78
N SER A 78 8.93 -12.74 -1.41
CA SER A 78 8.23 -13.85 -0.75
C SER A 78 7.68 -14.83 -1.80
N PRO A 79 7.08 -15.97 -1.41
CA PRO A 79 6.35 -16.81 -2.36
C PRO A 79 5.23 -16.10 -3.14
N ARG A 80 4.79 -14.92 -2.66
CA ARG A 80 3.73 -14.09 -3.24
C ARG A 80 4.27 -12.89 -4.04
N THR A 81 5.59 -12.71 -4.05
CA THR A 81 6.30 -11.60 -4.69
C THR A 81 7.61 -12.11 -5.28
N SER A 82 7.61 -12.44 -6.57
CA SER A 82 8.80 -12.87 -7.31
C SER A 82 9.59 -11.66 -7.79
N GLU A 83 10.91 -11.69 -7.59
CA GLU A 83 11.83 -10.64 -8.05
C GLU A 83 11.75 -10.42 -9.57
N ASN A 84 11.74 -11.50 -10.36
CA ASN A 84 11.61 -11.42 -11.82
C ASN A 84 10.27 -10.81 -12.27
N ALA A 85 9.18 -11.13 -11.57
CA ALA A 85 7.87 -10.55 -11.87
C ALA A 85 7.83 -9.05 -11.54
N LEU A 86 8.42 -8.66 -10.40
CA LEU A 86 8.61 -7.26 -10.03
C LEU A 86 9.44 -6.50 -11.07
N ALA A 87 10.58 -7.05 -11.49
CA ALA A 87 11.45 -6.41 -12.48
C ALA A 87 10.74 -6.18 -13.81
N ALA A 88 10.06 -7.21 -14.34
CA ALA A 88 9.30 -7.10 -15.59
C ALA A 88 8.12 -6.11 -15.47
N TRP A 89 7.41 -6.13 -14.34
CA TRP A 89 6.34 -5.16 -14.06
C TRP A 89 6.88 -3.72 -14.04
N CYS A 90 8.01 -3.51 -13.37
CA CYS A 90 8.67 -2.21 -13.28
C CYS A 90 9.16 -1.71 -14.62
N GLU A 91 9.75 -2.57 -15.45
CA GLU A 91 10.16 -2.25 -16.81
C GLU A 91 8.97 -1.78 -17.65
N GLN A 92 7.89 -2.55 -17.66
CA GLN A 92 6.72 -2.26 -18.49
C GLN A 92 5.95 -1.02 -18.04
N LEU A 93 5.87 -0.79 -16.72
CA LEU A 93 5.17 0.36 -16.18
C LEU A 93 6.09 1.54 -15.89
N GLY A 94 7.40 1.49 -16.14
CA GLY A 94 8.33 2.59 -15.91
C GLY A 94 8.48 2.97 -14.43
N TYR A 95 8.78 1.98 -13.60
CA TYR A 95 9.15 2.11 -12.19
C TYR A 95 10.57 1.56 -11.97
N THR A 96 11.25 2.01 -10.91
CA THR A 96 12.47 1.39 -10.41
C THR A 96 12.12 0.47 -9.24
N PRO A 97 12.48 -0.82 -9.27
CA PRO A 97 12.23 -1.74 -8.17
C PRO A 97 13.15 -1.46 -6.99
N ILE A 98 12.59 -1.47 -5.78
CA ILE A 98 13.30 -1.51 -4.50
C ILE A 98 12.84 -2.77 -3.78
N SER A 99 13.56 -3.87 -4.00
CA SER A 99 13.26 -5.17 -3.40
C SER A 99 14.11 -5.43 -2.16
N PHE A 100 13.53 -6.12 -1.18
CA PHE A 100 14.22 -6.50 0.04
C PHE A 100 13.61 -7.78 0.64
N THR A 101 14.30 -8.36 1.61
CA THR A 101 13.86 -9.53 2.35
C THR A 101 13.41 -9.14 3.75
N ALA A 102 12.26 -9.65 4.18
CA ALA A 102 11.80 -9.54 5.55
C ALA A 102 11.16 -10.83 6.05
N THR A 103 11.29 -11.08 7.34
CA THR A 103 10.81 -12.28 8.02
C THR A 103 10.03 -11.91 9.27
N MET A 104 9.10 -12.77 9.67
CA MET A 104 8.19 -12.55 10.80
C MET A 104 8.94 -12.39 12.14
N ASP A 105 10.19 -12.85 12.24
CA ASP A 105 11.01 -12.78 13.46
C ASP A 105 12.35 -12.05 13.27
N GLY A 106 12.58 -11.45 12.09
CA GLY A 106 13.82 -10.72 11.78
C GLY A 106 15.04 -11.60 11.55
N ARG A 107 14.88 -12.93 11.43
CA ARG A 107 16.00 -13.88 11.29
C ARG A 107 16.16 -14.34 9.85
N ILE A 108 17.38 -14.64 9.43
CA ILE A 108 17.69 -15.11 8.06
C ILE A 108 16.86 -16.34 7.66
N ASN A 109 16.63 -17.26 8.60
CA ASN A 109 15.85 -18.48 8.38
C ASN A 109 14.39 -18.37 8.89
N GLY A 110 13.94 -17.16 9.20
CA GLY A 110 12.58 -16.88 9.66
C GLY A 110 11.55 -17.12 8.56
N ALA A 111 10.29 -17.29 8.97
CA ALA A 111 9.19 -17.35 8.01
C ALA A 111 9.09 -16.02 7.24
N PRO A 112 8.99 -16.01 5.90
CA PRO A 112 8.94 -14.78 5.13
C PRO A 112 7.67 -13.99 5.43
N ILE A 113 7.78 -12.67 5.44
CA ILE A 113 6.61 -11.80 5.38
C ILE A 113 5.98 -11.94 3.99
N TYR A 114 4.71 -12.32 3.95
CA TYR A 114 4.05 -12.68 2.68
C TYR A 114 3.75 -11.45 1.79
N HIS A 115 3.44 -10.30 2.38
CA HIS A 115 3.12 -9.06 1.65
C HIS A 115 3.83 -7.84 2.25
N THR A 116 4.28 -6.94 1.38
CA THR A 116 4.99 -5.71 1.74
C THR A 116 4.15 -4.82 2.67
N ASN A 117 2.84 -4.74 2.44
CA ASN A 117 1.90 -3.95 3.23
C ASN A 117 1.64 -4.46 4.66
N VAL A 118 2.34 -5.52 5.09
CA VAL A 118 2.35 -5.99 6.48
C VAL A 118 3.43 -5.25 7.29
N MET A 119 4.56 -4.93 6.65
CA MET A 119 5.72 -4.35 7.33
C MET A 119 6.05 -2.91 6.90
N LEU A 120 5.48 -2.44 5.79
CA LEU A 120 5.71 -1.12 5.23
C LEU A 120 4.36 -0.47 4.87
N ALA A 121 4.20 0.81 5.18
CA ALA A 121 3.15 1.65 4.61
C ALA A 121 3.76 2.98 4.15
N LEU A 122 3.24 3.49 3.03
CA LEU A 122 3.67 4.76 2.45
C LEU A 122 2.49 5.75 2.48
N GLY A 123 2.71 6.90 3.12
CA GLY A 123 1.93 8.10 2.93
C GLY A 123 2.55 9.04 1.91
N GLN A 124 2.00 10.24 1.78
CA GLN A 124 2.60 11.29 0.95
C GLN A 124 3.89 11.83 1.57
N ARG A 125 3.92 11.98 2.90
CA ARG A 125 5.01 12.63 3.65
C ARG A 125 5.54 11.81 4.82
N TRP A 126 5.05 10.59 5.00
CA TRP A 126 5.46 9.68 6.07
C TRP A 126 5.57 8.25 5.53
N ALA A 127 6.34 7.41 6.22
CA ALA A 127 6.38 5.98 5.99
C ALA A 127 6.44 5.24 7.34
N LEU A 128 5.63 4.19 7.51
CA LEU A 128 5.75 3.25 8.63
C LEU A 128 6.56 2.06 8.16
N VAL A 129 7.57 1.62 8.92
CA VAL A 129 8.43 0.51 8.52
C VAL A 129 8.92 -0.31 9.71
N CYS A 130 8.89 -1.64 9.58
CA CYS A 130 9.51 -2.55 10.55
C CYS A 130 10.90 -3.00 10.09
N PHE A 131 11.93 -2.24 10.46
CA PHE A 131 13.31 -2.61 10.13
C PHE A 131 13.79 -3.87 10.86
N ASP A 132 13.22 -4.16 12.04
CA ASP A 132 13.54 -5.36 12.82
C ASP A 132 13.19 -6.65 12.07
N ALA A 133 12.22 -6.59 11.14
CA ALA A 133 11.85 -7.73 10.30
C ALA A 133 12.89 -8.05 9.21
N MET A 134 13.83 -7.14 8.93
CA MET A 134 14.80 -7.28 7.84
C MET A 134 16.10 -7.92 8.35
N PRO A 135 16.41 -9.17 7.99
CA PRO A 135 17.56 -9.88 8.55
C PRO A 135 18.90 -9.43 7.98
N TYR A 136 18.92 -8.76 6.82
CA TYR A 136 20.12 -8.31 6.15
C TYR A 136 20.37 -6.81 6.38
N PRO A 137 21.45 -6.42 7.09
CA PRO A 137 21.72 -5.02 7.40
C PRO A 137 21.91 -4.14 6.16
N ALA A 138 22.46 -4.67 5.07
CA ALA A 138 22.67 -3.93 3.83
C ALA A 138 21.32 -3.53 3.18
N GLU A 139 20.38 -4.47 3.05
CA GLU A 139 19.05 -4.18 2.51
C GLU A 139 18.28 -3.20 3.42
N ARG A 140 18.45 -3.32 4.74
CA ARG A 140 17.85 -2.40 5.72
C ARG A 140 18.34 -0.97 5.50
N GLN A 141 19.65 -0.80 5.39
CA GLN A 141 20.26 0.50 5.14
C GLN A 141 19.79 1.08 3.80
N GLU A 142 19.75 0.27 2.74
CA GLU A 142 19.29 0.70 1.42
C GLU A 142 17.82 1.16 1.46
N LEU A 143 16.94 0.41 2.12
CA LEU A 143 15.54 0.79 2.28
C LEU A 143 15.39 2.09 3.08
N GLU A 144 16.14 2.23 4.18
CA GLU A 144 16.14 3.44 5.00
C GLU A 144 16.57 4.68 4.18
N GLU A 145 17.64 4.54 3.39
CA GLU A 145 18.13 5.59 2.50
C GLU A 145 17.12 5.95 1.40
N GLU A 146 16.47 4.96 0.76
CA GLU A 146 15.45 5.22 -0.26
C GLU A 146 14.22 5.92 0.32
N LEU A 147 13.77 5.51 1.50
CA LEU A 147 12.66 6.17 2.20
C LEU A 147 13.03 7.61 2.59
N ALA A 148 14.25 7.84 3.09
CA ALA A 148 14.74 9.18 3.42
C ALA A 148 14.85 10.07 2.18
N ARG A 149 15.41 9.57 1.07
CA ARG A 149 15.51 10.28 -0.23
C ARG A 149 14.14 10.66 -0.79
N SER A 150 13.09 9.92 -0.41
CA SER A 150 11.74 10.22 -0.83
C SER A 150 11.13 11.46 -0.16
N GLY A 151 11.80 12.01 0.87
CA GLY A 151 11.33 13.18 1.63
C GLY A 151 10.26 12.84 2.67
N ARG A 152 10.10 11.56 2.99
CA ARG A 152 9.15 11.09 4.00
C ARG A 152 9.79 11.07 5.38
N GLU A 153 9.01 11.40 6.39
CA GLU A 153 9.34 11.05 7.77
C GLU A 153 9.23 9.54 7.95
N VAL A 154 10.35 8.89 8.26
CA VAL A 154 10.41 7.45 8.52
C VAL A 154 10.07 7.19 9.99
N ILE A 155 8.98 6.46 10.21
CA ILE A 155 8.45 6.12 11.53
C ILE A 155 8.63 4.61 11.71
N ALA A 156 9.70 4.22 12.40
CA ALA A 156 9.99 2.81 12.64
C ALA A 156 9.05 2.21 13.71
N PHE A 157 8.66 0.95 13.52
CA PHE A 157 7.95 0.14 14.51
C PHE A 157 8.59 -1.23 14.69
N ASP A 158 8.33 -1.88 15.81
CA ASP A 158 8.98 -3.14 16.20
C ASP A 158 8.19 -4.40 15.80
N LEU A 159 8.80 -5.58 15.99
CA LEU A 159 8.15 -6.86 15.68
C LEU A 159 6.82 -7.07 16.46
N PRO A 160 6.72 -6.81 17.77
CA PRO A 160 5.43 -6.85 18.46
C PRO A 160 4.33 -6.01 17.78
N GLN A 161 4.67 -4.79 17.35
CA GLN A 161 3.75 -3.92 16.61
C GLN A 161 3.41 -4.45 15.21
N LEU A 162 4.32 -5.17 14.56
CA LEU A 162 4.06 -5.87 13.29
C LEU A 162 2.95 -6.91 13.42
N TYR A 163 2.98 -7.72 14.47
CA TYR A 163 1.92 -8.69 14.78
C TYR A 163 0.58 -8.03 15.15
N GLN A 164 0.56 -6.72 15.38
CA GLN A 164 -0.63 -5.91 15.62
C GLN A 164 -1.01 -5.06 14.39
N PHE A 165 -0.52 -5.42 13.20
CA PHE A 165 -0.89 -4.82 11.92
C PHE A 165 -0.55 -3.33 11.76
N VAL A 166 0.44 -2.80 12.51
CA VAL A 166 0.82 -1.37 12.43
C VAL A 166 1.24 -0.95 11.00
N GLY A 167 1.89 -1.84 10.25
CA GLY A 167 2.25 -1.58 8.85
C GLY A 167 1.06 -1.55 7.89
N ASN A 168 -0.13 -1.99 8.30
CA ASN A 168 -1.31 -2.11 7.43
C ASN A 168 -2.18 -0.83 7.43
N ALA A 169 -1.54 0.31 7.15
CA ALA A 169 -2.18 1.61 7.11
C ALA A 169 -2.31 2.16 5.68
N LEU A 170 -3.25 3.07 5.45
CA LEU A 170 -3.46 3.74 4.16
C LEU A 170 -3.82 5.21 4.35
N GLU A 171 -3.09 6.11 3.69
CA GLU A 171 -3.47 7.52 3.61
C GLU A 171 -4.48 7.74 2.48
N LEU A 172 -5.56 8.46 2.77
CA LEU A 172 -6.61 8.82 1.82
C LEU A 172 -6.85 10.33 1.89
N ALA A 173 -6.93 10.95 0.72
CA ALA A 173 -7.43 12.31 0.59
C ALA A 173 -8.97 12.28 0.55
N PRO A 174 -9.66 13.19 1.25
CA PRO A 174 -11.11 13.29 1.16
C PRO A 174 -11.53 13.69 -0.25
N ASN A 175 -12.60 13.08 -0.74
CA ASN A 175 -13.24 13.45 -1.99
C ASN A 175 -13.98 14.78 -1.81
N ARG A 176 -13.26 15.90 -1.92
CA ARG A 176 -13.90 17.21 -2.10
C ARG A 176 -14.11 17.41 -3.60
N PRO A 177 -15.31 17.76 -4.08
CA PRO A 177 -15.37 18.55 -5.28
C PRO A 177 -14.52 19.79 -4.98
N THR A 178 -13.58 20.12 -5.87
CA THR A 178 -12.96 21.44 -5.87
C THR A 178 -14.09 22.44 -6.06
N LEU A 179 -14.72 22.87 -4.96
CA LEU A 179 -15.63 23.99 -4.93
C LEU A 179 -14.76 25.22 -5.13
N ALA A 180 -14.37 25.46 -6.37
CA ALA A 180 -14.12 26.80 -6.86
C ALA A 180 -15.42 27.59 -6.66
N GLY A 181 -15.65 28.11 -5.45
CA GLY A 181 -16.79 29.00 -5.19
C GLY A 181 -17.39 29.00 -3.79
N HIS A 182 -17.24 27.95 -2.96
CA HIS A 182 -17.80 28.00 -1.60
C HIS A 182 -16.84 28.67 -0.64
N ARG A 183 -16.89 30.01 -0.62
CA ARG A 183 -16.39 30.79 0.51
C ARG A 183 -17.26 30.49 1.73
N ASP A 184 -16.61 30.21 2.86
CA ASP A 184 -17.23 30.27 4.17
C ASP A 184 -17.95 31.63 4.34
N PRO A 185 -19.27 31.67 4.63
CA PRO A 185 -19.99 32.92 4.88
C PRO A 185 -19.45 33.72 6.08
N ARG A 186 -18.52 33.17 6.86
CA ARG A 186 -17.83 33.87 7.97
C ARG A 186 -16.42 34.37 7.64
N GLY A 187 -15.95 34.23 6.40
CA GLY A 187 -14.68 34.86 5.95
C GLY A 187 -13.41 34.33 6.62
N THR A 188 -13.50 33.32 7.48
CA THR A 188 -12.34 32.65 8.06
C THR A 188 -11.80 31.66 7.03
N LYS A 189 -10.71 32.03 6.34
CA LYS A 189 -9.84 31.01 5.74
C LYS A 189 -9.43 30.06 6.88
N PRO A 190 -9.65 28.74 6.77
CA PRO A 190 -8.99 27.83 7.68
C PRO A 190 -7.49 28.12 7.62
N GLU A 191 -6.87 28.27 8.78
CA GLU A 191 -5.43 28.37 8.89
C GLU A 191 -4.78 27.22 8.10
N ALA A 192 -3.69 27.51 7.40
CA ALA A 192 -3.06 26.62 6.43
C ALA A 192 -2.33 25.40 7.03
N SER A 193 -2.80 24.82 8.15
CA SER A 193 -1.97 23.94 8.98
C SER A 193 -2.50 22.54 9.29
N ALA A 194 -3.69 22.13 8.84
CA ALA A 194 -4.14 20.74 8.96
C ALA A 194 -4.58 20.19 7.61
N SER A 195 -3.86 19.18 7.09
CA SER A 195 -4.35 18.42 5.94
C SER A 195 -5.68 17.75 6.32
N ASP A 196 -6.66 17.78 5.42
CA ASP A 196 -7.90 17.01 5.59
C ASP A 196 -7.70 15.52 5.26
N ASP A 197 -6.49 15.13 4.86
CA ASP A 197 -6.10 13.74 4.65
C ASP A 197 -6.31 12.92 5.92
N VAL A 198 -6.64 11.64 5.71
CA VAL A 198 -6.89 10.68 6.78
C VAL A 198 -5.97 9.49 6.62
N ILE A 199 -5.50 8.93 7.74
CA ILE A 199 -4.76 7.66 7.75
C ILE A 199 -5.71 6.62 8.34
N LEU A 200 -6.14 5.68 7.51
CA LEU A 200 -6.89 4.52 7.94
C LEU A 200 -5.94 3.46 8.48
N LEU A 201 -6.28 2.90 9.64
CA LEU A 201 -5.59 1.79 10.30
C LEU A 201 -6.60 1.05 11.18
N SER A 202 -6.29 -0.18 11.62
CA SER A 202 -7.19 -0.88 12.54
C SER A 202 -7.14 -0.28 13.94
N GLU A 203 -8.19 -0.52 14.74
CA GLU A 203 -8.15 -0.22 16.18
C GLU A 203 -6.98 -0.94 16.87
N THR A 204 -6.73 -2.20 16.51
CA THR A 204 -5.58 -2.99 16.96
C THR A 204 -4.26 -2.26 16.72
N ALA A 205 -4.02 -1.84 15.47
CA ALA A 205 -2.84 -1.08 15.09
C ALA A 205 -2.75 0.26 15.83
N PHE A 206 -3.87 0.98 15.94
CA PHE A 206 -3.93 2.26 16.64
C PHE A 206 -3.54 2.15 18.12
N HIS A 207 -3.99 1.11 18.81
CA HIS A 207 -3.64 0.84 20.20
C HIS A 207 -2.20 0.34 20.37
N ALA A 208 -1.64 -0.31 19.36
CA ALA A 208 -0.24 -0.75 19.36
C ALA A 208 0.75 0.40 19.11
N LEU A 209 0.34 1.51 18.48
CA LEU A 209 1.20 2.68 18.27
C LEU A 209 1.67 3.29 19.60
N LYS A 210 2.98 3.51 19.73
CA LYS A 210 3.58 4.25 20.83
C LYS A 210 3.20 5.74 20.70
N PRO A 211 3.14 6.51 21.81
CA PRO A 211 2.73 7.91 21.77
C PRO A 211 3.50 8.77 20.76
N HIS A 212 4.82 8.59 20.63
CA HIS A 212 5.63 9.35 19.69
C HIS A 212 5.33 9.00 18.21
N GLN A 213 5.03 7.74 17.90
CA GLN A 213 4.64 7.32 16.54
C GLN A 213 3.27 7.88 16.18
N ARG A 214 2.32 7.85 17.13
CA ARG A 214 0.98 8.44 16.95
C ARG A 214 1.08 9.93 16.66
N LEU A 215 1.81 10.66 17.51
CA LEU A 215 2.05 12.10 17.32
C LEU A 215 2.76 12.38 15.98
N ALA A 216 3.67 11.51 15.55
CA ALA A 216 4.33 11.65 14.26
C ALA A 216 3.35 11.55 13.09
N LEU A 217 2.49 10.54 13.08
CA LEU A 217 1.46 10.38 12.04
C LEU A 217 0.42 11.50 12.07
N GLU A 218 -0.01 11.94 13.26
CA GLU A 218 -1.01 13.00 13.44
C GLU A 218 -0.54 14.37 12.94
N ARG A 219 0.78 14.61 12.80
CA ARG A 219 1.30 15.80 12.11
C ARG A 219 1.02 15.80 10.61
N HIS A 220 0.80 14.62 10.01
CA HIS A 220 0.59 14.48 8.58
C HIS A 220 -0.88 14.42 8.20
N ALA A 221 -1.69 13.69 8.97
CA ALA A 221 -3.09 13.43 8.66
C ALA A 221 -3.85 12.93 9.90
N ARG A 222 -5.18 13.04 9.88
CA ARG A 222 -6.02 12.55 10.98
C ARG A 222 -6.08 11.02 10.98
N LEU A 223 -5.74 10.39 12.10
CA LEU A 223 -5.88 8.95 12.27
C LEU A 223 -7.36 8.55 12.38
N ILE A 224 -7.78 7.52 11.63
CA ILE A 224 -9.12 6.92 11.71
C ILE A 224 -8.95 5.42 12.01
N PRO A 225 -9.07 5.03 13.29
CA PRO A 225 -9.10 3.62 13.68
C PRO A 225 -10.39 2.95 13.21
N VAL A 226 -10.29 1.74 12.67
CA VAL A 226 -11.44 0.93 12.23
C VAL A 226 -11.38 -0.45 12.88
N ALA A 227 -12.44 -0.83 13.59
CA ALA A 227 -12.58 -2.17 14.14
C ALA A 227 -12.77 -3.21 13.01
N VAL A 228 -11.81 -4.11 12.83
CA VAL A 228 -11.89 -5.22 11.85
C VAL A 228 -11.52 -6.59 12.47
N PRO A 229 -12.00 -6.92 13.68
CA PRO A 229 -11.50 -8.07 14.47
C PRO A 229 -11.65 -9.41 13.76
N THR A 230 -12.74 -9.61 13.00
CA THR A 230 -12.97 -10.86 12.25
C THR A 230 -11.93 -11.06 11.14
N ILE A 231 -11.56 -9.98 10.43
CA ILE A 231 -10.60 -10.04 9.33
C ILE A 231 -9.19 -10.31 9.86
N GLU A 232 -8.83 -9.68 10.97
CA GLU A 232 -7.53 -9.86 11.62
C GLU A 232 -7.38 -11.27 12.22
N ALA A 233 -8.42 -11.78 12.89
CA ALA A 233 -8.37 -13.09 13.55
C ALA A 233 -8.43 -14.28 12.60
N ILE A 234 -9.14 -14.16 11.46
CA ILE A 234 -9.42 -15.29 10.56
C ILE A 234 -8.69 -15.14 9.22
N GLY A 235 -8.64 -13.93 8.67
CA GLY A 235 -8.19 -13.68 7.29
C GLY A 235 -6.70 -13.37 7.16
N GLY A 236 -5.99 -13.10 8.27
CA GLY A 236 -4.58 -12.70 8.23
C GLY A 236 -4.37 -11.39 7.45
N GLY A 237 -5.35 -10.49 7.47
CA GLY A 237 -5.26 -9.16 6.85
C GLY A 237 -5.84 -8.10 7.78
N SER A 238 -5.66 -6.83 7.43
CA SER A 238 -6.25 -5.72 8.17
C SER A 238 -6.77 -4.65 7.19
N VAL A 239 -6.97 -3.42 7.65
CA VAL A 239 -7.69 -2.35 6.94
C VAL A 239 -7.16 -2.10 5.52
N ARG A 240 -5.85 -1.99 5.33
CA ARG A 240 -5.25 -1.75 4.00
C ARG A 240 -5.54 -2.88 3.01
N CYS A 241 -5.61 -4.14 3.48
CA CYS A 241 -5.90 -5.31 2.65
C CYS A 241 -7.36 -5.34 2.15
N MET A 242 -8.25 -4.59 2.80
CA MET A 242 -9.68 -4.52 2.45
C MET A 242 -9.98 -3.45 1.38
N LEU A 243 -9.00 -2.60 1.06
CA LEU A 243 -9.19 -1.41 0.23
C LEU A 243 -8.40 -1.49 -1.08
N VAL A 244 -8.98 -0.96 -2.16
CA VAL A 244 -8.28 -0.72 -3.42
C VAL A 244 -8.38 0.74 -3.77
N GLU A 245 -7.25 1.36 -4.08
CA GLU A 245 -7.20 2.73 -4.55
C GLU A 245 -7.65 2.81 -6.01
N ASN A 246 -8.60 3.72 -6.28
CA ASN A 246 -9.01 4.05 -7.63
C ASN A 246 -8.36 5.37 -8.06
N PHE A 247 -7.41 5.30 -8.99
CA PHE A 247 -6.71 6.43 -9.57
C PHE A 247 -7.25 6.83 -10.95
N LEU A 248 -8.29 6.16 -11.45
CA LEU A 248 -8.90 6.52 -12.74
C LEU A 248 -9.59 7.89 -12.63
N SER A 249 -9.45 8.71 -13.67
CA SER A 249 -10.22 9.94 -13.78
C SER A 249 -11.71 9.63 -14.02
N LYS A 250 -12.60 10.47 -13.49
CA LYS A 250 -14.01 10.42 -13.90
C LYS A 250 -14.18 10.98 -15.32
N LYS A 251 -15.10 10.38 -16.08
CA LYS A 251 -15.56 10.87 -17.38
C LYS A 251 -16.38 12.15 -17.22
#